data_AF-A0A095UCT9-F1
#
_entry.id   AF-A0A095UCT9-F1
#
_cell.length_a   1.000
_cell.length_b   1.000
_cell.length_c   1.000
_cell.angle_alpha   90.00
_cell.angle_beta   90.00
_cell.angle_gamma   90.00
#
_symmetry.space_group_name_H-M   'P 1'
#
loop_
_entity.id
_entity.type
_entity.pdbx_description
1 polymer ?
#
loop_
_entity_poly.entity_id
_entity_poly.type
_entity_poly.pdbx_seq_one_letter_code
_entity_poly.pdbx_strand_id
1 'polypeptide(L)'
;MTRNRVAAFLLGLLAAPAGAAVIYDNHGLVVDAVTGSRSDWNTGQRQASRRTTITYGGAELCGKEVGALLYPGGKDIAARAFFCASTAKALETDAVLAYFTSSSAGTALAHLQVANGKLRVTRLAVSDDPKRDRLAVTRFEDARLPGWTRISTSWNETVMIRHAPLKALNIGPGKLLDVADGVAYLAVPPGRDAVEVEPTHYVTDAYGYRQLVPAITKFVSTPLAFRAVRMSDGRELARLDFKDTCLGLPSIQFDRPDALSKTTATPDVAFDQVPAWRAATLQLTQASGRAALSLRPGTALPRKPGCTAG
;
A
#
# COMPACT_ATOMS: atom_id res chain seq x y z
N MET A 1 -21.09 -51.57 51.11
CA MET A 1 -20.77 -50.13 51.15
C MET A 1 -19.53 -49.90 50.31
N THR A 2 -19.66 -49.29 49.13
CA THR A 2 -18.59 -48.50 48.49
C THR A 2 -19.21 -47.73 47.32
N ARG A 3 -19.38 -46.42 47.55
CA ARG A 3 -19.63 -45.39 46.54
C ARG A 3 -18.39 -45.26 45.63
N ASN A 4 -18.59 -44.93 44.36
CA ASN A 4 -17.82 -43.95 43.57
C ASN A 4 -18.51 -43.79 42.19
N ARG A 5 -19.31 -42.74 41.97
CA ARG A 5 -18.94 -41.37 41.54
C ARG A 5 -18.33 -41.31 40.13
N VAL A 6 -19.23 -41.05 39.17
CA VAL A 6 -19.18 -40.05 38.07
C VAL A 6 -17.78 -39.60 37.63
N ALA A 7 -17.43 -39.92 36.38
CA ALA A 7 -16.48 -39.15 35.59
C ALA A 7 -17.23 -38.58 34.38
N ALA A 8 -17.62 -37.31 34.47
CA ALA A 8 -18.13 -36.55 33.35
C ALA A 8 -16.96 -36.14 32.46
N PHE A 9 -17.03 -36.51 31.18
CA PHE A 9 -16.13 -36.03 30.13
C PHE A 9 -16.34 -34.52 29.93
N LEU A 10 -15.41 -33.72 30.45
CA LEU A 10 -15.28 -32.30 30.11
C LEU A 10 -14.64 -32.20 28.72
N LEU A 11 -15.48 -32.08 27.70
CA LEU A 11 -15.10 -31.54 26.38
C LEU A 11 -14.87 -30.03 26.54
N GLY A 12 -13.66 -29.67 26.98
CA GLY A 12 -13.17 -28.31 26.92
C GLY A 12 -12.94 -27.89 25.48
N LEU A 13 -13.89 -27.13 24.93
CA LEU A 13 -13.70 -26.35 23.71
C LEU A 13 -12.49 -25.41 23.90
N LEU A 14 -11.34 -25.81 23.36
CA LEU A 14 -10.22 -24.92 23.09
C LEU A 14 -10.61 -23.98 21.94
N ALA A 15 -11.42 -22.97 22.25
CA ALA A 15 -11.46 -21.77 21.43
C ALA A 15 -10.13 -21.03 21.69
N ALA A 16 -9.15 -21.19 20.79
CA ALA A 16 -7.95 -20.36 20.82
C ALA A 16 -8.39 -18.88 20.84
N PRO A 17 -7.92 -18.06 21.81
CA PRO A 17 -8.23 -16.64 21.80
C PRO A 17 -7.64 -16.04 20.52
N ALA A 18 -8.36 -15.09 19.92
CA ALA A 18 -7.87 -14.29 18.80
C ALA A 18 -6.51 -13.69 19.21
N GLY A 19 -5.42 -14.25 18.69
CA GLY A 19 -4.08 -13.96 19.17
C GLY A 19 -3.68 -12.55 18.80
N ALA A 20 -3.57 -11.67 19.80
CA ALA A 20 -2.71 -10.50 19.67
C ALA A 20 -1.27 -11.00 19.46
N ALA A 21 -0.65 -10.59 18.36
CA ALA A 21 0.74 -10.89 18.08
C ALA A 21 1.56 -9.61 18.30
N VAL A 22 2.54 -9.68 19.21
CA VAL A 22 3.57 -8.64 19.33
C VAL A 22 4.45 -8.76 18.09
N ILE A 23 4.42 -7.76 17.21
CA ILE A 23 5.22 -7.74 15.97
C ILE A 23 6.51 -6.93 16.10
N TYR A 24 6.63 -6.13 17.16
CA TYR A 24 7.84 -5.40 17.54
C TYR A 24 7.78 -5.08 19.03
N ASP A 25 8.88 -5.31 19.74
CA ASP A 25 9.06 -4.91 21.14
C ASP A 25 10.53 -4.62 21.37
N ASN A 26 10.89 -3.34 21.36
CA ASN A 26 12.23 -2.91 21.72
C ASN A 26 12.25 -1.46 22.23
N HIS A 27 13.17 -1.16 23.16
CA HIS A 27 13.42 0.18 23.69
C HIS A 27 12.15 0.92 24.20
N GLY A 28 11.16 0.16 24.69
CA GLY A 28 9.89 0.67 25.19
C GLY A 28 8.89 1.08 24.10
N LEU A 29 9.21 0.85 22.82
CA LEU A 29 8.28 0.90 21.70
C LEU A 29 7.75 -0.51 21.44
N VAL A 30 6.44 -0.68 21.57
CA VAL A 30 5.75 -1.96 21.41
C VAL A 30 4.70 -1.83 20.32
N VAL A 31 4.59 -2.84 19.47
CA VAL A 31 3.58 -2.93 18.41
C VAL A 31 2.85 -4.25 18.51
N ASP A 32 1.56 -4.15 18.81
CA ASP A 32 0.65 -5.27 18.87
C ASP A 32 -0.24 -5.28 17.63
N ALA A 33 -0.35 -6.43 16.98
CA ALA A 33 -1.30 -6.66 15.90
C ALA A 33 -2.32 -7.72 16.33
N VAL A 34 -3.58 -7.31 16.43
CA VAL A 34 -4.71 -8.20 16.71
C VAL A 34 -5.43 -8.50 15.41
N THR A 35 -5.46 -9.77 15.02
CA THR A 35 -6.30 -10.24 13.91
C THR A 35 -7.55 -10.90 14.46
N GLY A 36 -8.71 -10.45 14.03
CA GLY A 36 -10.01 -10.98 14.46
C GLY A 36 -10.95 -11.21 13.28
N SER A 37 -12.20 -11.54 13.61
CA SER A 37 -13.29 -11.59 12.64
C SER A 37 -14.46 -10.78 13.19
N ARG A 38 -14.98 -9.85 12.39
CA ARG A 38 -16.18 -9.07 12.70
C ARG A 38 -17.29 -9.43 11.72
N SER A 39 -18.53 -9.50 12.18
CA SER A 39 -19.66 -9.61 11.27
C SER A 39 -19.93 -8.24 10.67
N ASP A 40 -19.96 -8.16 9.35
CA ASP A 40 -20.47 -6.99 8.65
C ASP A 40 -21.98 -6.89 8.90
N TRP A 41 -22.43 -5.75 9.41
CA TRP A 41 -23.82 -5.57 9.84
C TRP A 41 -24.79 -5.41 8.66
N ASN A 42 -24.30 -5.00 7.49
CA ASN A 42 -25.10 -4.84 6.28
C ASN A 42 -25.29 -6.17 5.52
N THR A 43 -24.23 -6.98 5.50
CA THR A 43 -24.18 -8.21 4.68
C THR A 43 -24.28 -9.49 5.49
N GLY A 44 -24.15 -9.42 6.82
CA GLY A 44 -24.10 -10.58 7.72
C GLY A 44 -22.83 -11.43 7.55
N GLN A 45 -21.92 -11.04 6.66
CA GLN A 45 -20.73 -11.83 6.36
C GLN A 45 -19.62 -11.56 7.37
N ARG A 46 -18.91 -12.61 7.78
CA ARG A 46 -17.71 -12.49 8.59
C ARG A 46 -16.58 -11.88 7.77
N GLN A 47 -16.14 -10.69 8.16
CA GLN A 47 -14.95 -10.02 7.64
C GLN A 47 -13.80 -10.22 8.60
N ALA A 48 -12.61 -10.53 8.07
CA ALA A 48 -11.39 -10.43 8.85
C ALA A 48 -11.19 -8.97 9.28
N SER A 49 -10.84 -8.74 10.54
CA SER A 49 -10.44 -7.43 11.05
C SER A 49 -8.99 -7.50 11.51
N ARG A 50 -8.25 -6.42 11.30
CA ARG A 50 -6.92 -6.25 11.86
C ARG A 50 -6.88 -4.92 12.60
N ARG A 51 -6.46 -4.95 13.86
CA ARG A 51 -6.21 -3.77 14.68
C ARG A 51 -4.73 -3.76 15.04
N THR A 52 -4.11 -2.60 14.90
CA THR A 52 -2.73 -2.38 15.35
C THR A 52 -2.76 -1.39 16.50
N THR A 53 -2.06 -1.71 17.58
CA THR A 53 -1.81 -0.79 18.69
C THR A 53 -0.31 -0.56 18.75
N ILE A 54 0.10 0.71 18.84
CA ILE A 54 1.50 1.10 19.02
C ILE A 54 1.60 1.85 20.33
N THR A 55 2.49 1.39 21.21
CA THR A 55 2.68 1.96 22.55
C THR A 55 4.13 2.40 22.70
N TYR A 56 4.37 3.56 23.30
CA TYR A 56 5.70 4.01 23.69
C TYR A 56 5.72 4.46 25.15
N GLY A 57 6.61 3.88 25.96
CA GLY A 57 6.69 4.20 27.40
C GLY A 57 5.39 3.92 28.16
N GLY A 58 4.59 2.95 27.71
CA GLY A 58 3.28 2.60 28.29
C GLY A 58 2.10 3.43 27.79
N ALA A 59 2.31 4.46 26.96
CA ALA A 59 1.24 5.27 26.37
C ALA A 59 0.97 4.87 24.91
N GLU A 60 -0.30 4.67 24.56
CA GLU A 60 -0.71 4.41 23.18
C GLU A 60 -0.47 5.64 22.30
N LEU A 61 0.09 5.45 21.10
CA LEU A 61 0.21 6.48 20.07
C LEU A 61 -1.12 6.65 19.35
N CYS A 62 -2.11 7.19 20.06
CA CYS A 62 -3.47 7.44 19.57
C CYS A 62 -4.05 8.69 20.23
N GLY A 63 -4.14 9.79 19.48
CA GLY A 63 -4.59 11.06 20.02
C GLY A 63 -4.24 12.27 19.16
N LYS A 64 -4.45 13.47 19.73
CA LYS A 64 -4.12 14.74 19.06
C LYS A 64 -2.62 15.04 19.12
N GLU A 65 -1.95 14.57 20.16
CA GLU A 65 -0.50 14.63 20.35
C GLU A 65 0.25 13.90 19.24
N VAL A 66 -0.33 12.84 18.67
CA VAL A 66 0.22 12.16 17.49
C VAL A 66 0.24 13.08 16.27
N GLY A 67 -0.76 13.94 16.10
CA GLY A 67 -0.78 14.95 15.05
C GLY A 67 0.43 15.89 15.14
N ALA A 68 0.77 16.35 16.34
CA ALA A 68 1.93 17.20 16.57
C ALA A 68 3.27 16.47 16.32
N LEU A 69 3.34 15.16 16.57
CA LEU A 69 4.51 14.33 16.24
C LEU A 69 4.69 14.12 14.73
N LEU A 70 3.60 13.94 14.00
CA LEU A 70 3.61 13.71 12.54
C LEU A 70 3.86 14.98 11.73
N TYR A 71 3.42 16.13 12.25
CA TYR A 71 3.49 17.43 11.58
C TYR A 71 4.20 18.44 12.49
N PRO A 72 5.53 18.31 12.69
CA PRO A 72 6.27 19.19 13.58
C PRO A 72 6.20 20.64 13.09
N GLY A 73 6.05 21.57 14.03
CA GLY A 73 5.94 23.00 13.76
C GLY A 73 4.52 23.55 13.64
N GLY A 74 3.48 22.69 13.64
CA GLY A 74 2.09 23.09 13.90
C GLY A 74 1.43 24.00 12.85
N LYS A 75 2.10 24.25 11.73
CA LYS A 75 1.57 25.06 10.61
C LYS A 75 0.54 24.30 9.78
N ASP A 76 0.63 22.98 9.76
CA ASP A 76 -0.32 22.12 9.08
C ASP A 76 -1.59 21.94 9.94
N ILE A 77 -2.77 22.07 9.33
CA ILE A 77 -4.05 21.83 10.02
C ILE A 77 -4.11 20.40 10.55
N ALA A 78 -3.47 19.45 9.85
CA ALA A 78 -3.36 18.06 10.28
C ALA A 78 -2.61 17.91 11.61
N ALA A 79 -1.76 18.86 12.01
CA ALA A 79 -1.08 18.82 13.31
C ALA A 79 -2.05 18.84 14.51
N ARG A 80 -3.29 19.30 14.29
CA ARG A 80 -4.36 19.35 15.31
C ARG A 80 -5.35 18.19 15.22
N ALA A 81 -5.18 17.32 14.22
CA ALA A 81 -6.09 16.20 13.99
C ALA A 81 -5.80 15.06 14.97
N PHE A 82 -6.83 14.25 15.21
CA PHE A 82 -6.72 13.04 16.03
C PHE A 82 -6.27 11.89 15.13
N PHE A 83 -5.14 11.27 15.46
CA PHE A 83 -4.54 10.17 14.70
C PHE A 83 -4.36 8.95 15.58
N CYS A 84 -4.63 7.76 15.04
CA CYS A 84 -4.28 6.50 15.66
C CYS A 84 -3.62 5.57 14.66
N ALA A 85 -2.80 4.64 15.18
CA ALA A 85 -2.16 3.63 14.37
C ALA A 85 -3.20 2.74 13.65
N SER A 86 -2.95 2.43 12.38
CA SER A 86 -3.79 1.56 11.57
C SER A 86 -3.08 0.24 11.27
N THR A 87 -1.95 0.32 10.57
CA THR A 87 -1.13 -0.83 10.19
C THR A 87 0.33 -0.49 10.42
N ALA A 88 1.08 -1.44 10.97
CA ALA A 88 2.51 -1.29 11.21
C ALA A 88 3.30 -2.48 10.67
N LYS A 89 4.58 -2.23 10.39
CA LYS A 89 5.57 -3.21 9.95
C LYS A 89 6.89 -2.96 10.69
N ALA A 90 7.35 -3.96 11.42
CA ALA A 90 8.71 -3.98 11.95
C ALA A 90 9.73 -4.02 10.81
N LEU A 91 10.78 -3.21 10.93
CA LEU A 91 11.91 -3.17 10.02
C LEU A 91 13.10 -3.92 10.64
N GLU A 92 13.98 -4.41 9.78
CA GLU A 92 15.25 -5.00 10.21
C GLU A 92 16.23 -3.98 10.85
N THR A 93 15.94 -2.68 10.73
CA THR A 93 16.77 -1.57 11.23
C THR A 93 16.42 -1.13 12.65
N ASP A 94 15.79 -2.01 13.44
CA ASP A 94 15.26 -1.69 14.77
C ASP A 94 14.36 -0.44 14.78
N ALA A 95 13.39 -0.47 13.88
CA ALA A 95 12.43 0.61 13.68
C ALA A 95 11.11 0.04 13.15
N VAL A 96 10.09 0.90 13.09
CA VAL A 96 8.75 0.52 12.63
C VAL A 96 8.27 1.50 11.57
N LEU A 97 7.75 1.00 10.45
CA LEU A 97 6.88 1.79 9.58
C LEU A 97 5.45 1.66 10.07
N ALA A 98 4.74 2.78 10.21
CA ALA A 98 3.37 2.80 10.68
C ALA A 98 2.52 3.80 9.90
N TYR A 99 1.32 3.35 9.52
CA TYR A 99 0.26 4.22 9.06
C TYR A 99 -0.52 4.78 10.24
N PHE A 100 -0.77 6.07 10.22
CA PHE A 100 -1.65 6.77 11.13
C PHE A 100 -2.85 7.33 10.36
N THR A 101 -4.05 6.92 10.75
CA THR A 101 -5.29 7.34 10.11
C THR A 101 -6.03 8.35 10.97
N SER A 102 -6.76 9.27 10.33
CA SER A 102 -7.60 10.25 10.98
C SER A 102 -8.95 10.34 10.26
N SER A 103 -10.01 10.70 10.99
CA SER A 103 -11.30 11.03 10.39
C SER A 103 -11.35 12.47 9.84
N SER A 104 -10.43 13.34 10.24
CA SER A 104 -10.42 14.76 9.89
C SER A 104 -9.16 15.21 9.11
N ALA A 105 -8.25 14.29 8.83
CA ALA A 105 -7.04 14.54 8.06
C ALA A 105 -6.67 13.30 7.20
N GLY A 106 -5.80 13.51 6.21
CA GLY A 106 -5.29 12.41 5.38
C GLY A 106 -4.42 11.45 6.18
N THR A 107 -4.42 10.18 5.77
CA THR A 107 -3.53 9.14 6.32
C THR A 107 -2.06 9.57 6.21
N ALA A 108 -1.33 9.48 7.31
CA ALA A 108 0.11 9.72 7.35
C ALA A 108 0.87 8.39 7.43
N LEU A 109 2.02 8.32 6.75
CA LEU A 109 3.00 7.26 6.94
C LEU A 109 4.18 7.81 7.72
N ALA A 110 4.63 7.08 8.73
CA ALA A 110 5.76 7.48 9.54
C ALA A 110 6.71 6.32 9.82
N HIS A 111 7.99 6.67 9.95
CA HIS A 111 9.03 5.85 10.53
C HIS A 111 9.17 6.19 12.01
N LEU A 112 9.06 5.16 12.85
CA LEU A 112 9.17 5.24 14.30
C LEU A 112 10.47 4.55 14.71
N GLN A 113 11.31 5.25 15.45
CA GLN A 113 12.56 4.72 15.97
C GLN A 113 12.82 5.29 17.35
N VAL A 114 13.29 4.47 18.29
CA VAL A 114 13.76 4.97 19.58
C VAL A 114 15.27 5.20 19.49
N ALA A 115 15.70 6.44 19.72
CA ALA A 115 17.13 6.79 19.71
C ALA A 115 17.43 7.68 20.92
N ASN A 116 18.49 7.33 21.66
CA ASN A 116 18.86 7.98 22.93
C ASN A 116 17.70 8.01 23.94
N GLY A 117 16.95 6.89 24.01
CA GLY A 117 15.80 6.75 24.91
C GLY A 117 14.60 7.63 24.57
N LYS A 118 14.56 8.26 23.39
CA LYS A 118 13.44 9.10 22.93
C LYS A 118 12.84 8.55 21.63
N LEU A 119 11.52 8.51 21.56
CA LEU A 119 10.80 8.22 20.33
C LEU A 119 11.05 9.34 19.31
N ARG A 120 11.56 8.95 18.14
CA ARG A 120 11.66 9.78 16.95
C ARG A 120 10.60 9.34 15.97
N VAL A 121 9.73 10.26 15.60
CA VAL A 121 8.70 10.08 14.57
C VAL A 121 9.13 10.89 13.36
N THR A 122 9.34 10.22 12.24
CA THR A 122 9.67 10.86 10.96
C THR A 122 8.54 10.57 9.98
N ARG A 123 7.72 11.58 9.67
CA ARG A 123 6.73 11.45 8.60
C ARG A 123 7.44 11.27 7.27
N LEU A 124 7.00 10.30 6.49
CA LEU A 124 7.50 10.04 5.15
C LEU A 124 6.56 10.69 4.14
N ALA A 125 7.07 11.67 3.39
CA ALA A 125 6.43 12.11 2.17
C ALA A 125 6.57 11.03 1.11
N VAL A 126 5.48 10.72 0.41
CA VAL A 126 5.40 9.71 -0.63
C VAL A 126 5.42 10.33 -2.03
N SER A 127 5.47 11.65 -2.10
CA SER A 127 5.61 12.45 -3.32
C SER A 127 6.27 13.79 -2.97
N ASP A 128 7.11 14.30 -3.89
CA ASP A 128 7.65 15.66 -3.79
C ASP A 128 6.58 16.73 -4.14
N ASP A 129 5.53 16.36 -4.88
CA ASP A 129 4.35 17.18 -5.09
C ASP A 129 3.39 17.00 -3.89
N PRO A 130 3.14 18.05 -3.08
CA PRO A 130 2.25 17.99 -1.93
C PRO A 130 0.80 17.62 -2.28
N LYS A 131 0.35 17.91 -3.50
CA LYS A 131 -1.00 17.53 -3.94
C LYS A 131 -1.14 16.02 -4.12
N ARG A 132 -0.01 15.33 -4.33
CA ARG A 132 0.10 13.89 -4.58
C ARG A 132 0.62 13.10 -3.37
N ASP A 133 0.83 13.77 -2.24
CA ASP A 133 1.29 13.17 -0.98
C ASP A 133 0.12 12.59 -0.16
N ARG A 134 -0.68 11.72 -0.79
CA ARG A 134 -1.82 11.04 -0.13
C ARG A 134 -1.83 9.53 -0.38
N LEU A 135 -2.35 8.83 0.62
CA LEU A 135 -2.42 7.37 0.68
C LEU A 135 -3.89 6.95 0.65
N ALA A 136 -4.27 6.12 -0.31
CA ALA A 136 -5.62 5.56 -0.40
C ALA A 136 -5.79 4.31 0.47
N VAL A 137 -4.71 3.59 0.73
CA VAL A 137 -4.71 2.32 1.46
C VAL A 137 -3.59 2.28 2.50
N THR A 138 -3.80 1.54 3.58
CA THR A 138 -2.84 1.35 4.69
C THR A 138 -2.21 -0.04 4.65
N ARG A 139 -1.68 -0.42 3.48
CA ARG A 139 -1.08 -1.74 3.24
C ARG A 139 0.39 -1.62 2.89
N PHE A 140 1.22 -2.34 3.64
CA PHE A 140 2.60 -2.62 3.25
C PHE A 140 2.64 -3.81 2.31
N GLU A 141 3.27 -3.63 1.17
CA GLU A 141 3.41 -4.62 0.12
C GLU A 141 4.88 -5.05 -0.01
N ASP A 142 5.09 -6.24 -0.56
CA ASP A 142 6.43 -6.76 -0.80
C ASP A 142 7.09 -5.97 -1.94
N ALA A 143 8.31 -5.48 -1.69
CA ALA A 143 9.12 -4.70 -2.61
C ALA A 143 9.99 -5.56 -3.54
N ARG A 144 9.99 -6.89 -3.37
CA ARG A 144 10.85 -7.85 -4.07
C ARG A 144 12.34 -7.59 -3.90
N LEU A 145 12.70 -6.81 -2.88
CA LEU A 145 14.08 -6.42 -2.57
C LEU A 145 14.27 -6.38 -1.05
N PRO A 146 15.24 -7.12 -0.48
CA PRO A 146 15.52 -7.08 0.95
C PRO A 146 15.87 -5.67 1.43
N GLY A 147 15.34 -5.27 2.59
CA GLY A 147 15.52 -3.92 3.14
C GLY A 147 14.70 -2.83 2.45
N TRP A 148 13.66 -3.23 1.71
CA TRP A 148 12.70 -2.34 1.10
C TRP A 148 11.26 -2.75 1.40
N THR A 149 10.38 -1.77 1.46
CA THR A 149 8.93 -1.93 1.56
C THR A 149 8.25 -1.19 0.42
N ARG A 150 7.21 -1.77 -0.16
CA ARG A 150 6.42 -1.13 -1.20
C ARG A 150 5.09 -0.66 -0.64
N ILE A 151 4.60 0.46 -1.13
CA ILE A 151 3.25 0.97 -0.85
C ILE A 151 2.64 1.53 -2.15
N SER A 152 1.33 1.79 -2.13
CA SER A 152 0.61 2.46 -3.20
C SER A 152 0.05 3.81 -2.75
N THR A 153 0.13 4.84 -3.60
CA THR A 153 -0.50 6.15 -3.35
C THR A 153 -1.97 6.18 -3.80
N SER A 154 -2.68 7.27 -3.51
CA SER A 154 -4.04 7.48 -4.03
C SER A 154 -4.12 7.61 -5.56
N TRP A 155 -2.99 7.81 -6.25
CA TRP A 155 -2.90 7.95 -7.71
C TRP A 155 -2.43 6.66 -8.40
N ASN A 156 -2.54 5.51 -7.73
CA ASN A 156 -2.05 4.22 -8.24
C ASN A 156 -0.54 4.24 -8.58
N GLU A 157 0.23 5.06 -7.86
CA GLU A 157 1.68 5.08 -7.98
C GLU A 157 2.31 4.10 -7.00
N THR A 158 3.39 3.46 -7.44
CA THR A 158 4.21 2.63 -6.58
C THR A 158 5.27 3.50 -5.91
N VAL A 159 5.37 3.39 -4.58
CA VAL A 159 6.43 4.02 -3.79
C VAL A 159 7.25 2.93 -3.12
N MET A 160 8.57 3.01 -3.31
CA MET A 160 9.57 2.10 -2.76
C MET A 160 10.25 2.79 -1.57
N ILE A 161 10.18 2.17 -0.39
CA ILE A 161 10.76 2.71 0.84
C ILE A 161 11.98 1.87 1.19
N ARG A 162 13.17 2.46 1.08
CA ARG A 162 14.41 1.87 1.59
C ARG A 162 14.45 2.05 3.09
N HIS A 163 14.80 1.01 3.83
CA HIS A 163 14.85 1.06 5.30
C HIS A 163 16.15 1.71 5.82
N ALA A 164 17.29 1.44 5.16
CA ALA A 164 18.59 2.02 5.52
C ALA A 164 19.46 2.41 4.28
N PRO A 165 19.85 3.70 4.13
CA PRO A 165 19.24 4.85 4.81
C PRO A 165 17.76 5.00 4.44
N LEU A 166 16.98 5.53 5.37
CA LEU A 166 15.55 5.74 5.20
C LEU A 166 15.28 6.68 4.02
N LYS A 167 14.61 6.18 2.97
CA LYS A 167 14.23 6.99 1.81
C LYS A 167 12.96 6.43 1.16
N ALA A 168 11.94 7.26 1.01
CA ALA A 168 10.81 6.97 0.14
C ALA A 168 11.14 7.42 -1.29
N LEU A 169 10.88 6.55 -2.26
CA LEU A 169 11.10 6.79 -3.67
C LEU A 169 9.82 6.49 -4.44
N ASN A 170 9.14 7.53 -4.91
CA ASN A 170 8.00 7.36 -5.81
C ASN A 170 8.52 7.00 -7.20
N ILE A 171 8.22 5.79 -7.68
CA ILE A 171 8.60 5.30 -9.02
C ILE A 171 7.46 5.47 -10.04
N GLY A 172 6.42 6.20 -9.66
CA GLY A 172 5.30 6.61 -10.51
C GLY A 172 4.23 5.52 -10.71
N PRO A 173 3.34 5.70 -11.69
CA PRO A 173 2.17 4.83 -11.88
C PRO A 173 2.52 3.39 -12.26
N GLY A 174 1.71 2.46 -11.78
CA GLY A 174 1.79 1.03 -12.13
C GLY A 174 2.07 0.13 -10.93
N LYS A 175 1.92 -1.17 -11.15
CA LYS A 175 2.13 -2.25 -10.18
C LYS A 175 3.49 -2.91 -10.42
N LEU A 176 4.21 -3.21 -9.33
CA LEU A 176 5.53 -3.82 -9.39
C LEU A 176 5.47 -5.27 -9.91
N LEU A 177 6.13 -5.50 -11.04
CA LEU A 177 6.36 -6.83 -11.58
C LEU A 177 7.61 -7.45 -10.96
N ASP A 178 8.71 -6.69 -10.97
CA ASP A 178 10.01 -7.19 -10.53
C ASP A 178 11.02 -6.06 -10.28
N VAL A 179 12.10 -6.37 -9.56
CA VAL A 179 13.29 -5.52 -9.44
C VAL A 179 14.52 -6.35 -9.82
N ALA A 180 15.21 -5.97 -10.90
CA ALA A 180 16.40 -6.66 -11.38
C ALA A 180 17.45 -5.63 -11.83
N ASP A 181 18.72 -5.85 -11.46
CA ASP A 181 19.86 -5.03 -11.88
C ASP A 181 19.70 -3.52 -11.60
N GLY A 182 19.07 -3.18 -10.47
CA GLY A 182 18.79 -1.79 -10.09
C GLY A 182 17.66 -1.12 -10.88
N VAL A 183 16.85 -1.90 -11.61
CA VAL A 183 15.68 -1.44 -12.37
C VAL A 183 14.41 -2.09 -11.83
N ALA A 184 13.42 -1.27 -11.48
CA ALA A 184 12.06 -1.72 -11.22
C ALA A 184 11.27 -1.78 -12.53
N TYR A 185 10.62 -2.91 -12.75
CA TYR A 185 9.69 -3.12 -13.86
C TYR A 185 8.26 -3.00 -13.34
N LEU A 186 7.50 -2.10 -13.95
CA LEU A 186 6.11 -1.83 -13.59
C LEU A 186 5.19 -2.20 -14.75
N ALA A 187 4.01 -2.73 -14.43
CA ALA A 187 2.89 -2.79 -15.35
C ALA A 187 1.88 -1.71 -14.99
N VAL A 188 1.40 -0.96 -15.97
CA VAL A 188 0.23 -0.07 -15.85
C VAL A 188 -0.95 -0.86 -16.44
N PRO A 189 -1.80 -1.49 -15.61
CA PRO A 189 -2.92 -2.26 -16.12
C PRO A 189 -3.86 -1.35 -16.92
N PRO A 190 -4.52 -1.86 -17.97
CA PRO A 190 -5.50 -1.07 -18.68
C PRO A 190 -6.64 -0.72 -17.73
N GLY A 191 -7.05 0.54 -17.73
CA GLY A 191 -7.98 1.04 -16.72
C GLY A 191 -8.72 2.27 -17.19
N ARG A 192 -9.23 3.01 -16.22
CA ARG A 192 -9.82 4.33 -16.41
C ARG A 192 -9.25 5.26 -15.35
N ASP A 193 -8.56 6.30 -15.77
CA ASP A 193 -8.08 7.36 -14.88
C ASP A 193 -9.13 8.46 -14.79
N ALA A 194 -9.43 8.92 -13.58
CA ALA A 194 -10.22 10.11 -13.37
C ALA A 194 -9.35 11.35 -13.64
N VAL A 195 -9.58 12.01 -14.76
CA VAL A 195 -8.96 13.30 -15.09
C VAL A 195 -9.88 14.39 -14.57
N GLU A 196 -9.38 15.19 -13.64
CA GLU A 196 -10.07 16.39 -13.16
C GLU A 196 -10.16 17.40 -14.31
N VAL A 197 -11.38 17.67 -14.76
CA VAL A 197 -11.69 18.67 -15.80
C VAL A 197 -11.85 20.04 -15.16
N GLU A 198 -12.45 20.09 -13.97
CA GLU A 198 -12.59 21.31 -13.18
C GLU A 198 -12.25 21.03 -11.72
N PRO A 199 -11.39 21.85 -11.09
CA PRO A 199 -11.01 21.65 -9.70
C PRO A 199 -12.14 22.00 -8.74
N THR A 200 -12.02 21.44 -7.54
CA THR A 200 -12.88 21.82 -6.42
C THR A 200 -12.71 23.32 -6.14
N HIS A 201 -13.81 24.05 -6.07
CA HIS A 201 -13.81 25.47 -5.80
C HIS A 201 -14.98 25.87 -4.91
N TYR A 202 -14.93 27.07 -4.34
CA TYR A 202 -16.02 27.59 -3.52
C TYR A 202 -16.86 28.57 -4.35
N VAL A 203 -18.17 28.41 -4.31
CA VAL A 203 -19.12 29.38 -4.83
C VAL A 203 -19.91 29.98 -3.67
N THR A 204 -20.35 31.22 -3.83
CA THR A 204 -21.29 31.83 -2.87
C THR A 204 -22.67 31.70 -3.47
N ASP A 205 -23.60 31.09 -2.74
CA ASP A 205 -24.98 30.97 -3.19
C ASP A 205 -25.74 32.32 -3.11
N ALA A 206 -26.96 32.33 -3.64
CA ALA A 206 -27.80 33.53 -3.69
C ALA A 206 -28.14 34.12 -2.30
N TYR A 207 -27.91 33.37 -1.23
CA TYR A 207 -28.17 33.77 0.15
C TYR A 207 -26.89 34.14 0.92
N GLY A 208 -25.72 34.14 0.26
CA GLY A 208 -24.45 34.55 0.84
C GLY A 208 -23.67 33.41 1.52
N TYR A 209 -24.13 32.15 1.45
CA TYR A 209 -23.39 31.04 2.04
C TYR A 209 -22.34 30.49 1.07
N ARG A 210 -21.16 30.17 1.61
CA ARG A 210 -20.09 29.50 0.85
C ARG A 210 -20.41 28.01 0.69
N GLN A 211 -20.63 27.60 -0.54
CA GLN A 211 -20.82 26.20 -0.95
C GLN A 211 -19.52 25.67 -1.57
N LEU A 212 -19.17 24.43 -1.25
CA LEU A 212 -18.07 23.71 -1.90
C LEU A 212 -18.61 23.03 -3.16
N VAL A 213 -18.14 23.45 -4.33
CA VAL A 213 -18.40 22.75 -5.59
C VAL A 213 -17.32 21.69 -5.76
N PRO A 214 -17.67 20.39 -5.71
CA PRO A 214 -16.68 19.33 -5.89
C PRO A 214 -16.15 19.33 -7.32
N ALA A 215 -14.94 18.79 -7.49
CA ALA A 215 -14.31 18.66 -8.78
C ALA A 215 -15.16 17.87 -9.80
N ILE A 216 -15.14 18.27 -11.06
CA ILE A 216 -15.70 17.49 -12.16
C ILE A 216 -14.60 16.58 -12.70
N THR A 217 -14.80 15.26 -12.63
CA THR A 217 -13.83 14.28 -13.15
C THR A 217 -14.38 13.55 -14.36
N LYS A 218 -13.57 13.46 -15.43
CA LYS A 218 -13.83 12.62 -16.59
C LYS A 218 -12.94 11.38 -16.54
N PHE A 219 -13.54 10.20 -16.68
CA PHE A 219 -12.79 8.95 -16.79
C PHE A 219 -12.23 8.79 -18.20
N VAL A 220 -10.90 8.72 -18.33
CA VAL A 220 -10.19 8.48 -19.60
C VAL A 220 -9.61 7.08 -19.57
N SER A 221 -9.77 6.32 -20.65
CA SER A 221 -9.17 4.99 -20.77
C SER A 221 -7.65 5.08 -20.71
N THR A 222 -7.05 4.36 -19.77
CA THR A 222 -5.60 4.24 -19.66
C THR A 222 -5.20 2.95 -20.39
N PRO A 223 -4.44 3.03 -21.49
CA PRO A 223 -3.97 1.83 -22.16
C PRO A 223 -2.99 1.05 -21.28
N LEU A 224 -2.82 -0.23 -21.60
CA LEU A 224 -1.75 -1.03 -21.03
C LEU A 224 -0.40 -0.38 -21.36
N ALA A 225 0.48 -0.29 -20.37
CA ALA A 225 1.87 0.05 -20.58
C ALA A 225 2.80 -0.74 -19.65
N PHE A 226 4.05 -0.90 -20.05
CA PHE A 226 5.12 -1.33 -19.15
C PHE A 226 6.13 -0.20 -18.99
N ARG A 227 6.73 -0.11 -17.81
CA ARG A 227 7.74 0.90 -17.48
C ARG A 227 8.94 0.23 -16.86
N ALA A 228 10.13 0.74 -17.18
CA ALA A 228 11.38 0.40 -16.53
C ALA A 228 11.90 1.65 -15.82
N VAL A 229 12.09 1.58 -14.51
CA VAL A 229 12.43 2.73 -13.66
C VAL A 229 13.70 2.43 -12.88
N ARG A 230 14.64 3.37 -12.86
CA ARG A 230 15.89 3.21 -12.11
C ARG A 230 15.64 3.35 -10.61
N MET A 231 16.13 2.40 -9.82
CA MET A 231 15.91 2.37 -8.36
C MET A 231 16.75 3.37 -7.57
N SER A 232 17.79 3.98 -8.16
CA SER A 232 18.64 4.95 -7.45
C SER A 232 17.96 6.32 -7.28
N ASP A 233 17.17 6.72 -8.28
CA ASP A 233 16.62 8.08 -8.41
C ASP A 233 15.15 8.12 -8.84
N GLY A 234 14.53 6.98 -9.17
CA GLY A 234 13.13 6.90 -9.62
C GLY A 234 12.93 7.36 -11.05
N ARG A 235 14.01 7.60 -11.81
CA ARG A 235 13.93 8.06 -13.18
C ARG A 235 13.44 6.95 -14.10
N GLU A 236 12.41 7.23 -14.89
CA GLU A 236 11.97 6.34 -15.95
C GLU A 236 13.08 6.19 -17.01
N LEU A 237 13.50 4.95 -17.25
CA LEU A 237 14.52 4.61 -18.24
C LEU A 237 13.89 4.37 -19.60
N ALA A 238 12.78 3.63 -19.62
CA ALA A 238 12.07 3.27 -20.83
C ALA A 238 10.61 2.94 -20.52
N ARG A 239 9.76 3.08 -21.53
CA ARG A 239 8.34 2.79 -21.47
C ARG A 239 7.89 2.12 -22.77
N LEU A 240 6.99 1.16 -22.63
CA LEU A 240 6.35 0.46 -23.74
C LEU A 240 4.84 0.70 -23.62
N ASP A 241 4.30 1.54 -24.49
CA ASP A 241 2.87 1.85 -24.54
C ASP A 241 2.17 1.02 -25.63
N PHE A 242 0.97 0.53 -25.32
CA PHE A 242 0.11 -0.14 -26.28
C PHE A 242 -1.06 0.75 -26.67
N LYS A 243 -1.20 1.08 -27.96
CA LYS A 243 -2.37 1.84 -28.43
C LYS A 243 -3.66 1.02 -28.40
N ASP A 244 -3.54 -0.30 -28.54
CA ASP A 244 -4.68 -1.21 -28.53
C ASP A 244 -5.24 -1.37 -27.11
N THR A 245 -6.38 -0.74 -26.87
CA THR A 245 -7.10 -0.79 -25.58
C THR A 245 -7.74 -2.16 -25.28
N CYS A 246 -7.78 -3.06 -26.27
CA CYS A 246 -8.21 -4.44 -26.10
C CYS A 246 -7.11 -5.33 -25.51
N LEU A 247 -5.85 -4.92 -25.53
CA LEU A 247 -4.78 -5.67 -24.84
C LEU A 247 -4.92 -5.55 -23.33
N GLY A 248 -4.61 -6.64 -22.66
CA GLY A 248 -4.62 -6.76 -21.21
C GLY A 248 -3.38 -7.44 -20.68
N LEU A 249 -3.34 -7.58 -19.36
CA LEU A 249 -2.41 -8.45 -18.67
C LEU A 249 -3.11 -9.79 -18.39
N PRO A 250 -2.36 -10.90 -18.30
CA PRO A 250 -2.90 -12.08 -17.64
C PRO A 250 -3.30 -11.72 -16.20
N SER A 251 -4.09 -12.57 -15.56
CA SER A 251 -4.42 -12.40 -14.15
C SER A 251 -3.17 -12.56 -13.28
N ILE A 252 -2.46 -11.45 -13.04
CA ILE A 252 -1.21 -11.39 -12.28
C ILE A 252 -1.50 -11.06 -10.83
N GLN A 253 -0.96 -11.86 -9.92
CA GLN A 253 -0.98 -11.57 -8.50
C GLN A 253 0.18 -10.64 -8.12
N PHE A 254 -0.06 -9.33 -8.16
CA PHE A 254 0.97 -8.30 -7.88
C PHE A 254 1.40 -8.22 -6.42
N ASP A 255 0.51 -8.55 -5.49
CA ASP A 255 0.75 -8.46 -4.05
C ASP A 255 0.78 -9.86 -3.45
N ARG A 256 1.65 -10.07 -2.45
CA ARG A 256 1.67 -11.34 -1.72
C ARG A 256 0.26 -11.59 -1.15
N PRO A 257 -0.34 -12.77 -1.40
CA PRO A 257 -1.65 -13.09 -0.85
C PRO A 257 -1.61 -12.98 0.68
N ASP A 258 -2.62 -12.34 1.23
CA ASP A 258 -2.82 -12.29 2.67
C ASP A 258 -3.39 -13.66 3.12
N ALA A 259 -2.76 -14.30 4.10
CA ALA A 259 -3.20 -15.58 4.64
C ALA A 259 -4.65 -15.54 5.15
N LEU A 260 -5.14 -14.35 5.52
CA LEU A 260 -6.52 -14.15 5.98
C LEU A 260 -7.51 -13.87 4.84
N SER A 261 -7.04 -13.55 3.64
CA SER A 261 -7.89 -13.32 2.47
C SER A 261 -7.96 -14.57 1.61
N LYS A 262 -9.10 -15.27 1.62
CA LYS A 262 -9.38 -16.34 0.67
C LYS A 262 -9.71 -15.73 -0.69
N THR A 263 -8.75 -15.72 -1.60
CA THR A 263 -9.02 -15.42 -3.02
C THR A 263 -9.61 -16.67 -3.67
N THR A 264 -10.79 -16.55 -4.28
CA THR A 264 -11.50 -17.67 -4.91
C THR A 264 -11.08 -17.93 -6.35
N ALA A 265 -10.42 -16.97 -7.00
CA ALA A 265 -9.90 -17.11 -8.36
C ALA A 265 -8.40 -17.41 -8.36
N THR A 266 -7.99 -18.49 -9.03
CA THR A 266 -6.58 -18.80 -9.26
C THR A 266 -6.00 -17.81 -10.29
N PRO A 267 -4.91 -17.09 -9.97
CA PRO A 267 -4.27 -16.20 -10.94
C PRO A 267 -3.57 -17.01 -12.04
N ASP A 268 -3.49 -16.44 -13.25
CA ASP A 268 -2.70 -17.00 -14.36
C ASP A 268 -1.20 -16.94 -14.03
N VAL A 269 -0.78 -15.93 -13.27
CA VAL A 269 0.60 -15.75 -12.80
C VAL A 269 0.59 -15.49 -11.29
N ALA A 270 1.02 -16.49 -10.51
CA ALA A 270 1.12 -16.38 -9.06
C ALA A 270 2.22 -15.39 -8.63
N PHE A 271 2.14 -14.86 -7.40
CA PHE A 271 3.04 -13.81 -6.90
C PHE A 271 4.53 -14.14 -7.06
N ASP A 272 4.93 -15.38 -6.77
CA ASP A 272 6.33 -15.83 -6.85
C ASP A 272 6.79 -16.07 -8.30
N GLN A 273 5.86 -16.23 -9.25
CA GLN A 273 6.15 -16.44 -10.66
C GLN A 273 6.27 -15.13 -11.46
N VAL A 274 5.80 -14.00 -10.91
CA VAL A 274 5.81 -12.71 -11.60
C VAL A 274 7.20 -12.29 -12.10
N PRO A 275 8.30 -12.44 -11.33
CA PRO A 275 9.64 -12.10 -11.83
C PRO A 275 10.07 -12.91 -13.05
N ALA A 276 9.75 -14.21 -13.07
CA ALA A 276 10.04 -15.10 -14.19
C ALA A 276 9.16 -14.78 -15.40
N TRP A 277 7.87 -14.55 -15.18
CA TRP A 277 6.95 -14.10 -16.24
C TRP A 277 7.42 -12.78 -16.87
N ARG A 278 7.81 -11.79 -16.04
CA ARG A 278 8.37 -10.52 -16.49
C ARG A 278 9.64 -10.74 -17.31
N ALA A 279 10.54 -11.61 -16.87
CA ALA A 279 11.78 -11.94 -17.60
C ALA A 279 11.50 -12.57 -18.97
N ALA A 280 10.48 -13.42 -19.07
CA ALA A 280 10.07 -14.09 -20.31
C ALA A 280 9.23 -13.19 -21.23
N THR A 281 8.65 -12.11 -20.70
CA THR A 281 7.74 -11.20 -21.43
C THR A 281 8.44 -9.94 -21.91
N LEU A 282 9.29 -9.34 -21.08
CA LEU A 282 9.90 -8.04 -21.32
C LEU A 282 11.40 -8.15 -21.55
N GLN A 283 11.89 -7.25 -22.40
CA GLN A 283 13.31 -7.04 -22.62
C GLN A 283 13.61 -5.55 -22.52
N LEU A 284 14.54 -5.20 -21.62
CA LEU A 284 15.15 -3.88 -21.58
C LEU A 284 16.48 -3.95 -22.33
N THR A 285 16.65 -3.12 -23.34
CA THR A 285 17.94 -2.91 -24.02
C THR A 285 18.49 -1.56 -23.61
N GLN A 286 19.76 -1.51 -23.21
CA GLN A 286 20.43 -0.28 -22.80
C GLN A 286 21.71 -0.13 -23.63
N ALA A 287 21.75 0.84 -24.53
CA ALA A 287 22.90 1.10 -25.38
C ALA A 287 23.17 2.62 -25.44
N SER A 288 24.42 3.02 -25.20
CA SER A 288 24.90 4.39 -25.40
C SER A 288 23.98 5.49 -24.82
N GLY A 289 23.51 5.30 -23.59
CA GLY A 289 22.66 6.27 -22.89
C GLY A 289 21.17 6.26 -23.27
N ARG A 290 20.75 5.39 -24.19
CA ARG A 290 19.34 5.14 -24.50
C ARG A 290 18.92 3.79 -23.93
N ALA A 291 17.72 3.74 -23.35
CA ALA A 291 17.08 2.52 -22.93
C ALA A 291 15.77 2.34 -23.70
N ALA A 292 15.49 1.13 -24.14
CA ALA A 292 14.25 0.77 -24.82
C ALA A 292 13.66 -0.49 -24.19
N LEU A 293 12.36 -0.45 -23.95
CA LEU A 293 11.60 -1.56 -23.40
C LEU A 293 10.73 -2.15 -24.52
N SER A 294 10.84 -3.46 -24.74
CA SER A 294 10.05 -4.18 -25.74
C SER A 294 9.50 -5.48 -25.16
N LEU A 295 8.49 -6.03 -25.83
CA LEU A 295 8.14 -7.44 -25.63
C LEU A 295 9.28 -8.31 -26.17
N ARG A 296 9.47 -9.49 -25.57
CA ARG A 296 10.33 -10.52 -26.15
C ARG A 296 9.69 -11.09 -27.42
N PRO A 297 10.48 -11.54 -28.40
CA PRO A 297 9.95 -12.20 -29.59
C PRO A 297 9.08 -13.41 -29.23
N GLY A 298 7.93 -13.54 -29.89
CA GLY A 298 6.97 -14.63 -29.66
C GLY A 298 6.05 -14.44 -28.45
N THR A 299 6.23 -13.38 -27.65
CA THR A 299 5.32 -13.06 -26.55
C THR A 299 4.03 -12.43 -27.07
N ALA A 300 2.89 -13.02 -26.72
CA ALA A 300 1.57 -12.45 -26.95
C ALA A 300 0.91 -12.08 -25.62
N LEU A 301 0.34 -10.87 -25.56
CA LEU A 301 -0.46 -10.42 -24.42
C LEU A 301 -1.92 -10.84 -24.63
N PRO A 302 -2.66 -11.18 -23.56
CA PRO A 302 -4.06 -11.55 -23.69
C PRO A 302 -4.89 -10.36 -24.18
N ARG A 303 -5.99 -10.69 -24.86
CA ARG A 303 -6.99 -9.70 -25.28
C ARG A 303 -8.24 -9.83 -24.44
N LYS A 304 -8.89 -8.70 -24.19
CA LYS A 304 -10.20 -8.66 -23.53
C LYS A 304 -11.21 -9.46 -24.36
N PRO A 305 -11.99 -10.36 -23.74
CA PRO A 305 -13.02 -11.12 -24.44
C PRO A 305 -14.00 -10.18 -25.18
N GLY A 306 -14.31 -10.50 -26.44
CA GLY A 306 -15.24 -9.72 -27.26
C GLY A 306 -14.73 -8.34 -27.72
N CYS A 307 -13.45 -8.04 -27.55
CA CYS A 307 -12.85 -6.77 -27.94
C CYS A 307 -12.09 -6.91 -29.27
N THR A 308 -12.53 -6.17 -30.29
CA THR A 308 -11.83 -6.03 -31.58
C THR A 308 -10.94 -4.80 -31.57
N ALA A 309 -9.75 -4.91 -32.18
CA ALA A 309 -8.84 -3.77 -32.34
C ALA A 309 -9.57 -2.60 -33.02
N GLY A 310 -9.47 -1.42 -32.41
CA GLY A 310 -9.89 -0.15 -33.03
C GLY A 310 -8.78 0.49 -33.84
#